data_AF-A0A2T7SPY4-F1
#
_entry.id   AF-A0A2T7SPY4-F1
#
_cell.length_a   1.000
_cell.length_b   1.000
_cell.length_c   1.000
_cell.angle_alpha   90.00
_cell.angle_beta   90.00
_cell.angle_gamma   90.00
#
_symmetry.space_group_name_H-M   'P 1'
#
loop_
_entity.id
_entity.type
_entity.pdbx_description
1 polymer ?
#
loop_
_entity_poly.entity_id
_entity_poly.type
_entity_poly.pdbx_seq_one_letter_code
_entity_poly.pdbx_strand_id
1 'polypeptide(L)'
;MPTDEELGRLKAIPRSFRKPLPFEEEAREVEGSLYNLWWRCLRASSEYLECCDVEGRDHPLAQTYANFGDVRLKWADWWRKTGRKIFSERHDYPKVRAITKDRALGKLEVEPENFLILDIPMGLRRVTILEQINKLLDEHHPGRDLDVWAQSTARVKLHKSKLHEKTLPQLVHVAEILHKQPDILLYELAEVTGLAEIHLGRSVQQELTMREEHQRREMAASRYKDQATKLVSNAARGIFPCVD
;
A
#
# COMPACT_ATOMS: atom_id res chain seq x y z
N MET A 1 6.38 -41.03 4.91
CA MET A 1 7.40 -40.25 4.20
C MET A 1 6.69 -39.47 3.11
N PRO A 2 6.87 -38.14 2.99
CA PRO A 2 6.22 -37.36 1.95
C PRO A 2 6.62 -37.90 0.57
N THR A 3 5.68 -37.85 -0.37
CA THR A 3 5.92 -38.19 -1.78
C THR A 3 6.75 -37.09 -2.45
N ASP A 4 7.48 -37.39 -3.53
CA ASP A 4 8.36 -36.41 -4.17
C ASP A 4 7.62 -35.17 -4.73
N GLU A 5 6.30 -35.29 -4.92
CA GLU A 5 5.36 -34.23 -5.30
C GLU A 5 5.01 -33.27 -4.14
N GLU A 6 5.19 -33.69 -2.88
CA GLU A 6 4.91 -32.89 -1.67
C GLU A 6 6.14 -32.11 -1.16
N LEU A 7 7.30 -32.30 -1.78
CA LEU A 7 8.55 -31.62 -1.40
C LEU A 7 8.57 -30.21 -2.01
N GLY A 8 8.48 -29.19 -1.15
CA GLY A 8 8.48 -27.78 -1.53
C GLY A 8 9.87 -27.19 -1.80
N ARG A 9 10.01 -25.89 -1.56
CA ARG A 9 11.15 -25.08 -2.05
C ARG A 9 12.39 -25.19 -1.14
N LEU A 10 13.58 -24.91 -1.69
CA LEU A 10 14.84 -24.90 -0.94
C LEU A 10 15.24 -23.47 -0.56
N LYS A 11 15.19 -23.13 0.75
CA LYS A 11 15.42 -21.74 1.22
C LYS A 11 16.81 -21.19 0.92
N ALA A 12 17.84 -22.03 0.92
CA ALA A 12 19.21 -21.58 0.66
C ALA A 12 19.49 -21.31 -0.83
N ILE A 13 18.51 -21.50 -1.72
CA ILE A 13 18.70 -21.43 -3.18
C ILE A 13 17.62 -20.57 -3.83
N PRO A 14 17.89 -19.27 -4.05
CA PRO A 14 16.90 -18.34 -4.59
C PRO A 14 16.28 -18.74 -5.94
N ARG A 15 17.03 -19.46 -6.79
CA ARG A 15 16.54 -19.94 -8.09
C ARG A 15 15.49 -21.06 -7.98
N SER A 16 15.58 -21.89 -6.94
CA SER A 16 14.62 -22.98 -6.70
C SER A 16 13.21 -22.46 -6.40
N PHE A 17 13.05 -21.17 -6.10
CA PHE A 17 11.76 -20.55 -5.83
C PHE A 17 10.89 -20.32 -7.07
N ARG A 18 11.47 -20.39 -8.28
CA ARG A 18 10.78 -20.01 -9.53
C ARG A 18 10.31 -21.20 -10.36
N LYS A 19 11.05 -22.32 -10.37
CA LYS A 19 10.72 -23.51 -11.15
C LYS A 19 11.33 -24.76 -10.48
N PRO A 20 10.59 -25.89 -10.40
CA PRO A 20 11.19 -27.18 -10.03
C PRO A 20 12.28 -27.56 -11.04
N LEU A 21 13.47 -27.92 -10.56
CA LEU A 21 14.58 -28.36 -11.40
C LEU A 21 14.62 -29.90 -11.46
N PRO A 22 15.08 -30.50 -12.58
CA PRO A 22 15.42 -31.93 -12.62
C PRO A 22 16.46 -32.28 -11.56
N PHE A 23 16.40 -33.48 -10.98
CA PHE A 23 17.24 -33.88 -9.83
C PHE A 23 18.75 -33.66 -10.01
N GLU A 24 19.31 -34.02 -11.17
CA GLU A 24 20.74 -33.88 -11.45
C GLU A 24 21.17 -32.40 -11.61
N GLU A 25 20.26 -31.55 -12.07
CA GLU A 25 20.50 -30.10 -12.13
C GLU A 25 20.35 -29.47 -10.75
N GLU A 26 19.38 -29.93 -9.95
CA GLU A 26 19.18 -29.51 -8.56
C GLU A 26 20.42 -29.84 -7.72
N ALA A 27 20.93 -31.08 -7.79
CA ALA A 27 22.13 -31.54 -7.08
C ALA A 27 23.37 -30.70 -7.39
N ARG A 28 23.51 -30.27 -8.65
CA ARG A 28 24.60 -29.40 -9.11
C ARG A 28 24.44 -27.96 -8.63
N GLU A 29 23.23 -27.41 -8.68
CA GLU A 29 22.94 -26.04 -8.21
C GLU A 29 23.06 -25.91 -6.69
N VAL A 30 22.77 -26.98 -5.93
CA VAL A 30 22.91 -27.01 -4.46
C VAL A 30 24.36 -27.25 -4.01
N GLU A 31 25.26 -27.62 -4.93
CA GLU A 31 26.66 -27.87 -4.61
C GLU A 31 27.36 -26.56 -4.24
N GLY A 32 28.13 -26.55 -3.16
CA GLY A 32 28.68 -25.31 -2.57
C GLY A 32 27.70 -24.47 -1.74
N SER A 33 26.41 -24.84 -1.66
CA SER A 33 25.46 -24.21 -0.74
C SER A 33 25.74 -24.60 0.72
N LEU A 34 25.06 -23.92 1.67
CA LEU A 34 25.10 -24.28 3.09
C LEU A 34 24.67 -25.73 3.35
N TYR A 35 23.78 -26.30 2.54
CA TYR A 35 23.37 -27.70 2.66
C TYR A 35 24.51 -28.65 2.32
N ASN A 36 25.25 -28.36 1.24
CA ASN A 36 26.44 -29.11 0.85
C ASN A 36 27.55 -28.98 1.89
N LEU A 37 27.77 -27.77 2.42
CA LEU A 37 28.76 -27.54 3.47
C LEU A 37 28.43 -28.32 4.75
N TRP A 38 27.16 -28.38 5.17
CA TRP A 38 26.75 -29.17 6.33
C TRP A 38 27.05 -30.66 6.11
N TRP A 39 26.66 -31.21 4.96
CA TRP A 39 26.98 -32.59 4.61
C TRP A 39 28.49 -32.87 4.59
N ARG A 40 29.31 -31.94 4.07
CA ARG A 40 30.78 -32.04 4.10
C ARG A 40 31.34 -32.02 5.53
N CYS A 41 30.78 -31.20 6.42
CA CYS A 41 31.16 -31.19 7.83
C CYS A 41 30.86 -32.54 8.51
N LEU A 42 29.69 -33.14 8.24
CA LEU A 42 29.37 -34.48 8.75
C LEU A 42 30.33 -35.55 8.23
N ARG A 43 30.73 -35.48 6.95
CA ARG A 43 31.75 -36.38 6.38
C ARG A 43 33.14 -36.22 6.97
N ALA A 44 33.46 -35.04 7.50
CA ALA A 44 34.74 -34.75 8.12
C ALA A 44 34.76 -35.04 9.63
N SER A 45 33.62 -35.35 10.24
CA SER A 45 33.50 -35.65 11.66
C SER A 45 33.70 -37.14 11.92
N SER A 46 34.79 -37.51 12.60
CA SER A 46 35.04 -38.91 13.00
C SER A 46 33.91 -39.48 13.85
N GLU A 47 33.38 -38.70 14.79
CA GLU A 47 32.25 -39.09 15.66
C GLU A 47 30.97 -39.38 14.84
N TYR A 48 30.72 -38.61 13.78
CA TYR A 48 29.58 -38.88 12.92
C TYR A 48 29.79 -40.11 12.03
N LEU A 49 31.03 -40.40 11.61
CA LEU A 49 31.35 -41.61 10.88
C LEU A 49 31.22 -42.87 11.75
N GLU A 50 31.63 -42.81 13.01
CA GLU A 50 31.38 -43.87 14.00
C GLU A 50 29.88 -44.11 14.19
N CYS A 51 29.09 -43.03 14.27
CA CYS A 51 27.62 -43.12 14.28
C CYS A 51 27.06 -43.83 13.04
N CYS A 52 27.66 -43.60 11.86
CA CYS A 52 27.25 -44.25 10.63
C CYS A 52 27.53 -45.75 10.62
N ASP A 53 28.60 -46.21 11.30
CA ASP A 53 28.96 -47.62 11.39
C ASP A 53 27.97 -48.44 12.23
N VAL A 54 27.40 -47.83 13.27
CA VAL A 54 26.37 -48.45 14.11
C VAL A 54 24.94 -48.18 13.64
N GLU A 55 24.78 -47.52 12.49
CA GLU A 55 23.50 -47.08 11.94
C GLU A 55 22.68 -46.23 12.93
N GLY A 56 23.38 -45.40 13.72
CA GLY A 56 22.79 -44.55 14.74
C GLY A 56 22.28 -45.29 15.99
N ARG A 57 22.43 -46.62 16.10
CA ARG A 57 21.99 -47.37 17.28
C ARG A 57 22.83 -47.03 18.51
N ASP A 58 22.15 -46.68 19.60
CA ASP A 58 22.73 -46.34 20.91
C ASP A 58 23.86 -45.28 20.86
N HIS A 59 23.87 -44.45 19.82
CA HIS A 59 24.89 -43.43 19.61
C HIS A 59 24.38 -42.03 19.99
N PRO A 60 25.19 -41.15 20.61
CA PRO A 60 24.78 -39.78 20.94
C PRO A 60 24.24 -38.97 19.75
N LEU A 61 24.70 -39.27 18.53
CA LEU A 61 24.29 -38.62 17.28
C LEU A 61 23.14 -39.32 16.54
N ALA A 62 22.43 -40.26 17.17
CA ALA A 62 21.33 -41.02 16.57
C ALA A 62 20.26 -40.13 15.91
N GLN A 63 19.90 -39.01 16.53
CA GLN A 63 18.92 -38.08 15.98
C GLN A 63 19.40 -37.38 14.70
N THR A 64 20.69 -37.04 14.63
CA THR A 64 21.31 -36.50 13.43
C THR A 64 21.38 -37.56 12.34
N TYR A 65 21.74 -38.80 12.69
CA TYR A 65 21.72 -39.94 11.78
C TYR A 65 20.33 -40.23 11.22
N ALA A 66 19.27 -40.14 12.03
CA ALA A 66 17.89 -40.32 11.58
C ALA A 66 17.48 -39.33 10.47
N ASN A 67 18.06 -38.14 10.46
CA ASN A 67 17.82 -37.14 9.42
C ASN A 67 18.76 -37.29 8.22
N PHE A 68 20.07 -37.34 8.45
CA PHE A 68 21.08 -37.25 7.39
C PHE A 68 21.49 -38.63 6.83
N GLY A 69 21.28 -39.70 7.61
CA GLY A 69 21.71 -41.05 7.27
C GLY A 69 23.21 -41.15 6.98
N ASP A 70 23.59 -42.16 6.21
CA ASP A 70 24.99 -42.35 5.81
C ASP A 70 25.43 -41.30 4.77
N VAL A 71 26.37 -40.45 5.18
CA VAL A 71 26.92 -39.35 4.36
C VAL A 71 28.11 -39.77 3.47
N ARG A 72 28.55 -41.04 3.51
CA ARG A 72 29.72 -41.53 2.75
C ARG A 72 29.47 -41.65 1.25
N LEU A 73 28.21 -41.67 0.83
CA LEU A 73 27.78 -41.65 -0.58
C LEU A 73 28.36 -40.42 -1.33
N LYS A 74 28.33 -40.44 -2.67
CA LYS A 74 28.62 -39.22 -3.45
C LYS A 74 27.52 -38.18 -3.22
N TRP A 75 27.86 -36.89 -3.34
CA TRP A 75 26.92 -35.79 -3.06
C TRP A 75 25.59 -35.93 -3.80
N ALA A 76 25.62 -36.15 -5.12
CA ALA A 76 24.42 -36.29 -5.93
C ALA A 76 23.53 -37.46 -5.48
N ASP A 77 24.12 -38.61 -5.16
CA ASP A 77 23.40 -39.79 -4.68
C ASP A 77 22.78 -39.56 -3.29
N TRP A 78 23.54 -38.94 -2.40
CA TRP A 78 23.06 -38.57 -1.08
C TRP A 78 21.94 -37.53 -1.15
N TRP A 79 22.09 -36.52 -2.01
CA TRP A 79 21.11 -35.47 -2.23
C TRP A 79 19.77 -36.04 -2.71
N ARG A 80 19.83 -36.91 -3.73
CA ARG A 80 18.67 -37.60 -4.28
C ARG A 80 17.95 -38.46 -3.25
N LYS A 81 18.71 -39.21 -2.44
CA LYS A 81 18.14 -40.15 -1.45
C LYS A 81 17.57 -39.44 -0.22
N THR A 82 18.31 -38.45 0.29
CA THR A 82 18.11 -37.87 1.63
C THR A 82 18.07 -36.35 1.61
N GLY A 83 19.08 -35.70 1.03
CA GLY A 83 19.29 -34.24 1.15
C GLY A 83 18.07 -33.41 0.76
N ARG A 84 17.47 -33.68 -0.40
CA ARG A 84 16.26 -32.97 -0.85
C ARG A 84 15.12 -33.09 0.15
N LYS A 85 14.90 -34.29 0.72
CA LYS A 85 13.77 -34.56 1.63
C LYS A 85 13.88 -33.79 2.94
N ILE A 86 15.09 -33.62 3.45
CA ILE A 86 15.30 -32.98 4.76
C ILE A 86 15.42 -31.45 4.65
N PHE A 87 15.84 -30.93 3.50
CA PHE A 87 16.04 -29.48 3.31
C PHE A 87 14.91 -28.79 2.57
N SER A 88 14.01 -29.52 1.90
CA SER A 88 12.83 -28.91 1.26
C SER A 88 11.82 -28.43 2.29
N GLU A 89 11.34 -27.21 2.11
CA GLU A 89 10.21 -26.69 2.88
C GLU A 89 8.97 -27.54 2.61
N ARG A 90 8.19 -27.85 3.65
CA ARG A 90 6.99 -28.69 3.52
C ARG A 90 5.74 -27.90 3.15
N HIS A 91 5.82 -26.58 3.22
CA HIS A 91 4.71 -25.68 2.89
C HIS A 91 5.23 -24.60 1.95
N ASP A 92 4.36 -24.14 1.05
CA ASP A 92 4.65 -23.00 0.20
C ASP A 92 5.00 -21.77 1.04
N TYR A 93 5.78 -20.88 0.43
CA TYR A 93 6.07 -19.59 1.04
C TYR A 93 4.74 -18.86 1.30
N PRO A 94 4.42 -18.56 2.57
CA PRO A 94 3.13 -17.97 2.89
C PRO A 94 3.00 -16.60 2.22
N LYS A 95 1.80 -16.23 1.79
CA LYS A 95 1.52 -14.94 1.14
C LYS A 95 0.26 -14.34 1.72
N VAL A 96 0.17 -13.01 1.67
CA VAL A 96 -1.08 -12.28 1.91
C VAL A 96 -2.06 -12.64 0.79
N ARG A 97 -3.31 -12.91 1.16
CA ARG A 97 -4.38 -13.32 0.23
C ARG A 97 -5.63 -12.50 0.48
N ALA A 98 -6.33 -12.12 -0.59
CA ALA A 98 -7.70 -11.64 -0.49
C ALA A 98 -8.65 -12.81 -0.23
N ILE A 99 -9.55 -12.66 0.74
CA ILE A 99 -10.59 -13.64 1.03
C ILE A 99 -11.80 -13.33 0.15
N THR A 100 -12.06 -14.18 -0.83
CA THR A 100 -13.16 -14.00 -1.80
C THR A 100 -14.27 -15.04 -1.67
N LYS A 101 -14.16 -15.98 -0.71
CA LYS A 101 -15.13 -17.08 -0.56
C LYS A 101 -16.27 -16.69 0.38
N ASP A 102 -17.50 -16.76 -0.12
CA ASP A 102 -18.74 -16.40 0.59
C ASP A 102 -18.88 -17.01 1.99
N ARG A 103 -18.43 -18.26 2.18
CA ARG A 103 -18.54 -18.93 3.49
C ARG A 103 -17.67 -18.28 4.58
N ALA A 104 -16.55 -17.65 4.21
CA ALA A 104 -15.71 -16.91 5.13
C ALA A 104 -16.24 -15.48 5.34
N LEU A 105 -16.77 -14.87 4.28
CA LEU A 105 -17.36 -13.54 4.30
C LEU A 105 -18.66 -13.49 5.10
N GLY A 106 -19.52 -14.49 5.00
CA GLY A 106 -20.81 -14.57 5.70
C GLY A 106 -20.72 -14.70 7.23
N LYS A 107 -19.51 -14.76 7.79
CA LYS A 107 -19.27 -14.68 9.25
C LYS A 107 -18.97 -13.25 9.71
N LEU A 108 -18.80 -12.30 8.79
CA LEU A 108 -18.46 -10.93 9.07
C LEU A 108 -19.74 -10.07 8.94
N GLU A 109 -19.97 -9.19 9.90
CA GLU A 109 -21.05 -8.20 9.85
C GLU A 109 -20.60 -6.99 9.01
N VAL A 110 -20.22 -7.23 7.75
CA VAL A 110 -19.81 -6.20 6.80
C VAL A 110 -20.44 -6.48 5.45
N GLU A 111 -20.73 -5.43 4.68
CA GLU A 111 -21.14 -5.53 3.27
C GLU A 111 -19.89 -5.88 2.45
N PRO A 112 -19.72 -7.13 1.97
CA PRO A 112 -18.45 -7.58 1.39
C PRO A 112 -18.02 -6.77 0.16
N GLU A 113 -18.97 -6.14 -0.54
CA GLU A 113 -18.73 -5.29 -1.69
C GLU A 113 -17.94 -4.01 -1.33
N ASN A 114 -18.01 -3.57 -0.07
CA ASN A 114 -17.36 -2.35 0.42
C ASN A 114 -16.00 -2.61 1.09
N PHE A 115 -15.59 -3.87 1.27
CA PHE A 115 -14.40 -4.22 2.04
C PHE A 115 -13.50 -5.23 1.33
N LEU A 116 -12.20 -4.94 1.30
CA LEU A 116 -11.17 -5.92 0.97
C LEU A 116 -10.71 -6.63 2.26
N ILE A 117 -11.05 -7.91 2.39
CA ILE A 117 -10.66 -8.71 3.57
C ILE A 117 -9.43 -9.54 3.24
N LEU A 118 -8.42 -9.45 4.11
CA LEU A 118 -7.11 -10.05 3.89
C LEU A 118 -6.79 -11.12 4.93
N ASP A 119 -6.26 -12.25 4.46
CA ASP A 119 -5.57 -13.26 5.25
C ASP A 119 -4.07 -12.98 5.22
N ILE A 120 -3.49 -12.63 6.37
CA ILE A 120 -2.11 -12.17 6.52
C ILE A 120 -1.29 -13.18 7.32
N PRO A 121 -0.28 -13.82 6.72
CA PRO A 121 0.61 -14.70 7.44
C PRO A 121 1.59 -13.94 8.34
N MET A 122 1.58 -14.26 9.64
CA MET A 122 2.44 -13.61 10.65
C MET A 122 3.92 -13.99 10.57
N GLY A 123 4.27 -15.03 9.79
CA GLY A 123 5.66 -15.45 9.58
C GLY A 123 6.45 -14.62 8.56
N LEU A 124 5.81 -13.63 7.92
CA LEU A 124 6.44 -12.77 6.92
C LEU A 124 7.05 -11.51 7.56
N ARG A 125 8.10 -10.98 6.94
CA ARG A 125 8.62 -9.65 7.32
C ARG A 125 7.57 -8.60 7.04
N ARG A 126 7.43 -7.61 7.93
CA ARG A 126 6.47 -6.50 7.79
C ARG A 126 6.54 -5.80 6.44
N VAL A 127 7.74 -5.55 5.92
CA VAL A 127 7.94 -4.92 4.61
C VAL A 127 7.30 -5.76 3.48
N THR A 128 7.54 -7.06 3.48
CA THR A 128 6.96 -7.99 2.50
C THR A 128 5.45 -8.08 2.60
N ILE A 129 4.89 -8.02 3.82
CA ILE A 129 3.43 -7.94 4.03
C ILE A 129 2.88 -6.68 3.37
N LEU A 130 3.47 -5.51 3.66
CA LEU A 130 3.00 -4.22 3.13
C LEU A 130 3.10 -4.16 1.60
N GLU A 131 4.18 -4.67 1.00
CA GLU A 131 4.31 -4.78 -0.47
C GLU A 131 3.19 -5.62 -1.08
N GLN A 132 2.86 -6.76 -0.48
CA GLN A 132 1.79 -7.63 -0.97
C GLN A 132 0.40 -7.01 -0.77
N ILE A 133 0.17 -6.30 0.33
CA ILE A 133 -1.07 -5.56 0.57
C ILE A 133 -1.24 -4.45 -0.47
N ASN A 134 -0.21 -3.65 -0.73
CA ASN A 134 -0.28 -2.58 -1.73
C ASN A 134 -0.65 -3.14 -3.10
N LYS A 135 -0.05 -4.27 -3.50
CA LYS A 135 -0.41 -4.92 -4.76
C LYS A 135 -1.89 -5.34 -4.80
N LEU A 136 -2.41 -5.91 -3.71
CA LEU A 136 -3.83 -6.28 -3.64
C LEU A 136 -4.74 -5.04 -3.66
N LEU A 137 -4.32 -3.93 -3.05
CA LEU A 137 -5.03 -2.65 -3.14
C LEU A 137 -5.03 -2.10 -4.56
N ASP A 138 -3.90 -2.14 -5.27
CA ASP A 138 -3.82 -1.69 -6.67
C ASP A 138 -4.75 -2.51 -7.60
N GLU A 139 -4.99 -3.78 -7.27
CA GLU A 139 -5.88 -4.67 -8.03
C GLU A 139 -7.37 -4.44 -7.72
N HIS A 140 -7.73 -4.08 -6.48
CA HIS A 140 -9.13 -4.07 -6.01
C HIS A 140 -9.68 -2.67 -5.68
N HIS A 141 -8.82 -1.68 -5.50
CA HIS A 141 -9.22 -0.32 -5.13
C HIS A 141 -9.00 0.64 -6.32
N PRO A 142 -9.94 1.54 -6.63
CA PRO A 142 -9.83 2.49 -7.74
C PRO A 142 -8.72 3.56 -7.57
N GLY A 143 -7.88 3.44 -6.54
CA GLY A 143 -6.78 4.37 -6.25
C GLY A 143 -7.19 5.84 -6.31
N ARG A 144 -6.47 6.61 -7.14
CA ARG A 144 -6.67 8.05 -7.35
C ARG A 144 -7.96 8.39 -8.09
N ASP A 145 -8.52 7.41 -8.81
CA ASP A 145 -9.76 7.59 -9.57
C ASP A 145 -11.00 7.43 -8.68
N LEU A 146 -10.82 7.12 -7.38
CA LEU A 146 -11.91 7.06 -6.42
C LEU A 146 -12.58 8.43 -6.26
N ASP A 147 -13.86 8.48 -6.59
CA ASP A 147 -14.70 9.62 -6.28
C ASP A 147 -15.20 9.59 -4.83
N VAL A 148 -14.39 10.11 -3.90
CA VAL A 148 -14.73 10.19 -2.47
C VAL A 148 -16.03 10.97 -2.23
N TRP A 149 -16.34 11.97 -3.05
CA TRP A 149 -17.54 12.78 -2.89
C TRP A 149 -18.82 12.00 -3.24
N ALA A 150 -18.75 11.10 -4.22
CA ALA A 150 -19.87 10.21 -4.55
C ALA A 150 -20.21 9.25 -3.40
N GLN A 151 -19.21 8.86 -2.61
CA GLN A 151 -19.36 7.95 -1.46
C GLN A 151 -19.98 8.62 -0.22
N SER A 152 -20.23 9.93 -0.24
CA SER A 152 -20.82 10.62 0.92
C SER A 152 -22.23 10.10 1.22
N THR A 153 -22.45 9.69 2.47
CA THR A 153 -23.76 9.26 3.01
C THR A 153 -24.54 10.41 3.66
N ALA A 154 -24.02 11.64 3.57
CA ALA A 154 -24.68 12.82 4.13
C ALA A 154 -26.01 13.11 3.41
N ARG A 155 -27.01 13.58 4.19
CA ARG A 155 -28.32 13.99 3.65
C ARG A 155 -28.22 15.15 2.66
N VAL A 156 -27.27 16.06 2.89
CA VAL A 156 -26.94 17.17 1.99
C VAL A 156 -25.48 17.02 1.60
N LYS A 157 -25.21 16.85 0.30
CA LYS A 157 -23.86 16.58 -0.22
C LYS A 157 -23.24 17.86 -0.75
N LEU A 158 -21.93 17.98 -0.57
CA LEU A 158 -21.17 19.07 -1.18
C LEU A 158 -21.06 18.88 -2.69
N HIS A 159 -21.12 19.97 -3.42
CA HIS A 159 -20.93 20.01 -4.87
C HIS A 159 -19.43 19.99 -5.20
N LYS A 160 -19.07 19.28 -6.27
CA LYS A 160 -17.70 19.28 -6.78
C LYS A 160 -17.38 20.60 -7.43
N SER A 161 -16.55 21.40 -6.79
CA SER A 161 -16.14 22.71 -7.28
C SER A 161 -14.64 22.83 -7.41
N LYS A 162 -14.20 23.66 -8.36
CA LYS A 162 -12.79 24.08 -8.50
C LYS A 162 -12.43 25.24 -7.56
N LEU A 163 -13.39 25.74 -6.77
CA LEU A 163 -13.15 26.78 -5.79
C LEU A 163 -12.16 26.30 -4.73
N HIS A 164 -11.16 27.12 -4.48
CA HIS A 164 -10.20 26.84 -3.43
C HIS A 164 -10.84 27.06 -2.06
N GLU A 165 -10.56 26.18 -1.10
CA GLU A 165 -11.15 26.22 0.26
C GLU A 165 -10.95 27.58 0.92
N LYS A 166 -9.77 28.21 0.74
CA LYS A 166 -9.46 29.55 1.28
C LYS A 166 -10.28 30.69 0.66
N THR A 167 -10.80 30.52 -0.56
CA THR A 167 -11.59 31.56 -1.25
C THR A 167 -13.04 31.59 -0.74
N LEU A 168 -13.56 30.44 -0.27
CA LEU A 168 -14.95 30.34 0.19
C LEU A 168 -15.28 31.25 1.36
N PRO A 169 -14.49 31.31 2.46
CA PRO A 169 -14.73 32.26 3.55
C PRO A 169 -14.78 33.70 3.07
N GLN A 170 -13.91 34.09 2.12
CA GLN A 170 -13.89 35.43 1.57
C GLN A 170 -15.17 35.76 0.78
N LEU A 171 -15.64 34.82 -0.05
CA LEU A 171 -16.89 34.99 -0.79
C LEU A 171 -18.11 35.05 0.14
N VAL A 172 -18.13 34.22 1.19
CA VAL A 172 -19.19 34.27 2.22
C VAL A 172 -19.15 35.62 2.94
N HIS A 173 -17.96 36.10 3.34
CA HIS A 173 -17.82 37.40 3.98
C HIS A 173 -18.32 38.56 3.10
N VAL A 174 -17.95 38.57 1.82
CA VAL A 174 -18.44 39.55 0.83
C VAL A 174 -19.98 39.49 0.74
N ALA A 175 -20.56 38.30 0.65
CA ALA A 175 -22.02 38.13 0.63
C ALA A 175 -22.70 38.66 1.89
N GLU A 176 -22.13 38.44 3.08
CA GLU A 176 -22.65 38.96 4.34
C GLU A 176 -22.63 40.49 4.40
N ILE A 177 -21.55 41.12 3.91
CA ILE A 177 -21.47 42.58 3.82
C ILE A 177 -22.52 43.12 2.85
N LEU A 178 -22.67 42.52 1.67
CA LEU A 178 -23.69 42.92 0.69
C LEU A 178 -25.12 42.77 1.24
N HIS A 179 -25.37 41.76 2.05
CA HIS A 179 -26.67 41.58 2.70
C HIS A 179 -26.95 42.69 3.73
N LYS A 180 -25.93 43.09 4.51
CA LYS A 180 -26.03 44.17 5.51
C LYS A 180 -26.09 45.57 4.87
N GLN A 181 -25.41 45.76 3.75
CA GLN A 181 -25.27 47.04 3.05
C GLN A 181 -25.43 46.84 1.53
N PRO A 182 -26.69 46.78 1.02
CA PRO A 182 -26.95 46.48 -0.40
C PRO A 182 -26.39 47.52 -1.38
N ASP A 183 -26.35 48.79 -0.96
CA ASP A 183 -25.95 49.94 -1.78
C ASP A 183 -24.47 50.34 -1.63
N ILE A 184 -23.66 49.50 -0.97
CA ILE A 184 -22.22 49.76 -0.76
C ILE A 184 -21.49 49.97 -2.09
N LEU A 185 -20.64 50.99 -2.16
CA LEU A 185 -19.80 51.24 -3.33
C LEU A 185 -18.74 50.14 -3.46
N LEU A 186 -18.36 49.79 -4.69
CA LEU A 186 -17.41 48.69 -4.94
C LEU A 186 -16.05 48.94 -4.29
N TYR A 187 -15.59 50.19 -4.30
CA TYR A 187 -14.35 50.58 -3.63
C TYR A 187 -14.43 50.35 -2.11
N GLU A 188 -15.51 50.77 -1.47
CA GLU A 188 -15.74 50.60 -0.03
C GLU A 188 -15.87 49.11 0.34
N LEU A 189 -16.54 48.32 -0.51
CA LEU A 189 -16.61 46.88 -0.36
C LEU A 189 -15.21 46.24 -0.37
N ALA A 190 -14.33 46.69 -1.27
CA ALA A 190 -12.96 46.19 -1.36
C ALA A 190 -12.13 46.51 -0.10
N GLU A 191 -12.33 47.69 0.49
CA GLU A 191 -11.69 48.12 1.74
C GLU A 191 -12.18 47.30 2.94
N VAL A 192 -13.50 47.23 3.14
CA VAL A 192 -14.09 46.54 4.30
C VAL A 192 -13.75 45.05 4.31
N THR A 193 -13.68 44.44 3.13
CA THR A 193 -13.41 42.99 2.99
C THR A 193 -11.92 42.66 2.84
N GLY A 194 -11.03 43.66 2.74
CA GLY A 194 -9.59 43.44 2.57
C GLY A 194 -9.19 42.82 1.22
N LEU A 195 -10.06 42.84 0.20
CA LEU A 195 -9.81 42.23 -1.11
C LEU A 195 -8.62 42.87 -1.86
N ALA A 196 -8.33 44.13 -1.57
CA ALA A 196 -7.22 44.88 -2.14
C ALA A 196 -5.85 44.29 -1.77
N GLU A 197 -5.72 43.62 -0.63
CA GLU A 197 -4.44 43.14 -0.11
C GLU A 197 -4.15 41.69 -0.55
N ILE A 198 -5.20 40.89 -0.72
CA ILE A 198 -5.12 39.43 -0.91
C ILE A 198 -4.91 39.04 -2.38
N HIS A 199 -5.45 39.80 -3.34
CA HIS A 199 -5.44 39.40 -4.76
C HIS A 199 -4.28 39.91 -5.60
N LEU A 200 -3.44 40.76 -5.02
CA LEU A 200 -2.68 41.70 -5.84
C LEU A 200 -1.17 41.55 -5.74
N GLY A 201 -0.69 40.43 -5.16
CA GLY A 201 0.69 39.94 -5.25
C GLY A 201 1.67 41.07 -5.43
N ARG A 202 1.85 41.89 -4.38
CA ARG A 202 2.69 43.09 -4.41
C ARG A 202 4.02 42.74 -5.08
N SER A 203 4.27 43.25 -6.29
CA SER A 203 5.65 43.57 -6.64
C SER A 203 5.99 44.80 -5.80
N VAL A 204 7.03 44.70 -4.98
CA VAL A 204 7.43 45.72 -4.00
C VAL A 204 7.81 47.07 -4.66
N GLN A 205 7.77 47.15 -5.99
CA GLN A 205 8.38 48.21 -6.81
C GLN A 205 7.40 49.02 -7.67
N GLN A 206 6.09 48.80 -7.57
CA GLN A 206 5.11 49.55 -8.37
C GLN A 206 4.39 50.61 -7.51
N GLU A 207 4.83 51.86 -7.61
CA GLU A 207 4.05 53.01 -7.14
C GLU A 207 2.87 53.22 -8.09
N LEU A 208 1.67 52.90 -7.64
CA LEU A 208 0.42 53.18 -8.35
C LEU A 208 -0.12 54.53 -7.92
N THR A 209 -0.72 55.26 -8.85
CA THR A 209 -1.47 56.46 -8.51
C THR A 209 -2.75 56.10 -7.74
N MET A 210 -3.27 57.03 -6.93
CA MET A 210 -4.52 56.85 -6.18
C MET A 210 -5.70 56.41 -7.08
N ARG A 211 -5.74 56.89 -8.33
CA ARG A 211 -6.80 56.53 -9.30
C ARG A 211 -6.67 55.09 -9.79
N GLU A 212 -5.45 54.64 -10.08
CA GLU A 212 -5.20 53.26 -10.52
C GLU A 212 -5.49 52.27 -9.39
N GLU A 213 -5.12 52.63 -8.16
CA GLU A 213 -5.43 51.82 -6.98
C GLU A 213 -6.94 51.70 -6.75
N HIS A 214 -7.68 52.81 -6.89
CA HIS A 214 -9.14 52.82 -6.80
C HIS A 214 -9.80 51.91 -7.85
N GLN A 215 -9.45 52.08 -9.13
CA GLN A 215 -9.97 51.24 -10.21
C GLN A 215 -9.67 49.76 -10.00
N ARG A 216 -8.46 49.45 -9.49
CA ARG A 216 -8.04 48.07 -9.21
C ARG A 216 -8.86 47.44 -8.09
N ARG A 217 -9.12 48.19 -7.01
CA ARG A 217 -10.00 47.76 -5.90
C ARG A 217 -11.41 47.49 -6.38
N GLU A 218 -11.98 48.39 -7.17
CA GLU A 218 -13.33 48.23 -7.74
C GLU A 218 -13.45 46.99 -8.62
N MET A 219 -12.45 46.73 -9.47
CA MET A 219 -12.44 45.52 -10.32
C MET A 219 -12.41 44.23 -9.50
N ALA A 220 -11.60 44.18 -8.42
CA ALA A 220 -11.53 43.03 -7.55
C ALA A 220 -12.86 42.80 -6.80
N ALA A 221 -13.42 43.87 -6.21
CA ALA A 221 -14.70 43.82 -5.53
C ALA A 221 -15.85 43.43 -6.45
N SER A 222 -15.87 43.90 -7.70
CA SER A 222 -16.87 43.53 -8.70
C SER A 222 -16.89 42.02 -8.95
N ARG A 223 -15.73 41.41 -9.21
CA ARG A 223 -15.61 39.95 -9.42
C ARG A 223 -16.08 39.16 -8.21
N TYR A 224 -15.68 39.59 -7.01
CA TYR A 224 -16.05 38.93 -5.77
C TYR A 224 -17.54 39.08 -5.45
N LYS A 225 -18.12 40.24 -5.72
CA LYS A 225 -19.55 40.50 -5.59
C LYS A 225 -20.36 39.56 -6.48
N ASP A 226 -19.96 39.41 -7.74
CA ASP A 226 -20.64 38.50 -8.69
C ASP A 226 -20.55 37.05 -8.21
N GLN A 227 -19.35 36.58 -7.86
CA GLN A 227 -19.15 35.21 -7.36
C GLN A 227 -19.89 34.95 -6.05
N ALA A 228 -19.85 35.88 -5.09
CA ALA A 228 -20.52 35.76 -3.81
C ALA A 228 -22.04 35.70 -3.97
N THR A 229 -22.61 36.52 -4.87
CA THR A 229 -24.04 36.51 -5.19
C THR A 229 -24.46 35.16 -5.77
N LYS A 230 -23.68 34.60 -6.69
CA LYS A 230 -23.92 33.25 -7.23
C LYS A 230 -23.77 32.18 -6.16
N LEU A 231 -22.75 32.26 -5.31
CA LEU A 231 -22.50 31.30 -4.23
C LEU A 231 -23.72 31.19 -3.30
N VAL A 232 -24.25 32.31 -2.82
CA VAL A 232 -25.43 32.34 -1.94
C VAL A 232 -26.66 31.81 -2.68
N SER A 233 -26.87 32.24 -3.92
CA SER A 233 -27.98 31.80 -4.77
C SER A 233 -27.98 30.28 -4.98
N ASN A 234 -26.81 29.69 -5.28
CA ASN A 234 -26.65 28.25 -5.45
C ASN A 234 -26.79 27.51 -4.12
N ALA A 235 -26.22 28.04 -3.02
CA ALA A 235 -26.36 27.47 -1.69
C ALA A 235 -27.83 27.38 -1.24
N ALA A 236 -28.62 28.43 -1.48
CA ALA A 236 -30.06 28.45 -1.19
C ALA A 236 -30.85 27.38 -1.98
N ARG A 237 -30.32 26.94 -3.13
CA ARG A 237 -30.87 25.83 -3.94
C ARG A 237 -30.28 24.46 -3.60
N GLY A 238 -29.47 24.38 -2.53
CA GLY A 238 -28.83 23.15 -2.08
C GLY A 238 -27.56 22.77 -2.86
N ILE A 239 -27.02 23.67 -3.67
CA ILE A 239 -25.80 23.44 -4.46
C ILE A 239 -24.66 24.27 -3.84
N PHE A 240 -23.81 23.65 -3.03
CA PHE A 240 -22.69 24.34 -2.39
C PHE A 240 -21.46 23.42 -2.27
N PRO A 241 -20.23 23.92 -2.49
CA PRO A 241 -19.88 25.25 -3.01
C PRO A 241 -20.05 25.34 -4.53
N CYS A 242 -20.59 26.44 -5.07
CA CYS A 242 -20.72 26.64 -6.52
C CYS A 242 -20.88 28.14 -6.86
N VAL A 243 -20.06 28.65 -7.79
CA VAL A 243 -20.13 30.04 -8.30
C VAL A 243 -20.39 30.10 -9.80
N ASP A 244 -20.75 28.96 -10.41
CA ASP A 244 -21.14 28.91 -11.81
C ASP A 244 -22.53 29.52 -11.99
#